data_AF-A0A5N8WWL1-F1
#
_entry.id   AF-A0A5N8WWL1-F1
#
_cell.length_a   1.000
_cell.length_b   1.000
_cell.length_c   1.000
_cell.angle_alpha   90.00
_cell.angle_beta   90.00
_cell.angle_gamma   90.00
#
_symmetry.space_group_name_H-M   'P 1'
#
loop_
_entity.id
_entity.type
_entity.pdbx_description
1 polymer ?
#
loop_
_entity_poly.entity_id
_entity_poly.type
_entity_poly.pdbx_seq_one_letter_code
_entity_poly.pdbx_strand_id
1 'polypeptide(L)'
;MHELSIAAVVVESAEGVARVHGADAVAGVVPDALRCSFSLVAEGIALDRAELVVEEVSVRARCGDCDARFAVGSPAALWCPRCDTPAAELLTGRELELAEVRMAGSP
;
A
#
# COMPACT_ATOMS: atom_id res chain seq x y z
N MET A 1 19.92 -10.98 -13.21
CA MET A 1 20.07 -10.83 -11.75
C MET A 1 19.93 -9.36 -11.39
N HIS A 2 18.72 -8.89 -11.09
CA HIS A 2 18.41 -7.51 -10.68
C HIS A 2 17.31 -7.45 -9.58
N GLU A 3 16.79 -8.60 -9.14
CA GLU A 3 15.59 -8.65 -8.28
C GLU A 3 15.90 -8.73 -6.77
N LEU A 4 17.18 -8.88 -6.40
CA LEU A 4 17.61 -8.87 -5.00
C LEU A 4 17.70 -7.45 -4.40
N SER A 5 17.65 -6.41 -5.24
CA SER A 5 17.75 -5.00 -4.82
C SER A 5 16.46 -4.45 -4.22
N ILE A 6 15.29 -5.05 -4.50
CA ILE A 6 13.99 -4.56 -3.99
C ILE A 6 13.71 -5.14 -2.61
N ALA A 7 14.05 -6.41 -2.40
CA ALA A 7 13.88 -7.07 -1.10
C ALA A 7 14.74 -6.42 0.00
N ALA A 8 16.00 -6.07 -0.30
CA ALA A 8 16.89 -5.39 0.66
C ALA A 8 16.39 -3.98 1.05
N VAL A 9 15.77 -3.26 0.12
CA VAL A 9 15.18 -1.94 0.38
C VAL A 9 13.99 -2.02 1.34
N VAL A 10 13.24 -3.13 1.36
CA VAL A 10 12.17 -3.34 2.35
C VAL A 10 12.75 -3.63 3.75
N VAL A 11 13.93 -4.27 3.83
CA VAL A 11 14.57 -4.60 5.13
C VAL A 11 15.27 -3.41 5.78
N GLU A 12 16.07 -2.64 5.02
CA GLU A 12 16.68 -1.41 5.56
C GLU A 12 15.61 -0.34 5.88
N SER A 13 14.46 -0.41 5.20
CA SER A 13 13.29 0.42 5.49
C SER A 13 12.62 0.05 6.82
N ALA A 14 12.60 -1.21 7.23
CA ALA A 14 11.94 -1.60 8.48
C ALA A 14 12.63 -1.08 9.76
N GLU A 15 13.96 -0.93 9.78
CA GLU A 15 14.70 -0.41 10.95
C GLU A 15 15.06 1.09 10.84
N GLY A 16 15.16 1.64 9.63
CA GLY A 16 15.52 3.05 9.38
C GLY A 16 14.34 4.01 9.14
N VAL A 17 13.24 3.57 8.53
CA VAL A 17 12.11 4.44 8.12
C VAL A 17 11.17 4.76 9.28
N ALA A 18 11.19 3.97 10.35
CA ALA A 18 10.43 4.26 11.56
C ALA A 18 10.88 5.54 12.30
N ARG A 19 12.04 6.15 11.96
CA ARG A 19 12.63 7.19 12.81
C ARG A 19 13.04 8.52 12.17
N VAL A 20 13.09 8.69 10.84
CA VAL A 20 13.71 9.93 10.28
C VAL A 20 12.89 10.70 9.24
N HIS A 21 12.12 10.08 8.34
CA HIS A 21 11.53 10.85 7.22
C HIS A 21 10.18 10.31 6.77
N GLY A 22 9.08 10.91 7.24
CA GLY A 22 7.70 10.62 6.78
C GLY A 22 7.63 10.36 5.28
N ALA A 23 7.59 9.08 4.92
CA ALA A 23 7.66 8.61 3.55
C ALA A 23 6.23 8.47 3.04
N ASP A 24 5.75 9.52 2.40
CA ASP A 24 4.46 9.58 1.75
C ASP A 24 4.50 8.79 0.42
N ALA A 25 3.71 7.71 0.36
CA ALA A 25 3.20 7.02 -0.83
C ALA A 25 4.15 6.12 -1.66
N VAL A 26 3.87 4.81 -1.66
CA VAL A 26 4.19 3.89 -2.77
C VAL A 26 2.88 3.46 -3.43
N ALA A 27 2.49 4.12 -4.52
CA ALA A 27 1.35 3.70 -5.34
C ALA A 27 1.79 2.55 -6.27
N GLY A 28 0.97 1.48 -6.37
CA GLY A 28 1.21 0.38 -7.33
C GLY A 28 1.85 -0.89 -6.75
N VAL A 29 1.76 -1.10 -5.44
CA VAL A 29 2.23 -2.35 -4.81
C VAL A 29 1.29 -3.50 -5.20
N VAL A 30 1.86 -4.56 -5.79
CA VAL A 30 1.13 -5.82 -6.05
C VAL A 30 1.11 -6.64 -4.76
N PRO A 31 -0.07 -6.98 -4.19
CA PRO A 31 -0.16 -7.68 -2.90
C PRO A 31 0.68 -8.96 -2.82
N ASP A 32 0.70 -9.76 -3.89
CA ASP A 32 1.48 -10.99 -3.93
C ASP A 32 2.99 -10.75 -3.89
N ALA A 33 3.47 -9.69 -4.55
CA ALA A 33 4.88 -9.32 -4.50
C ALA A 33 5.27 -8.84 -3.10
N LEU A 34 4.38 -8.11 -2.41
CA LEU A 34 4.58 -7.68 -1.03
C LEU A 34 4.64 -8.87 -0.07
N ARG A 35 3.70 -9.82 -0.20
CA ARG A 35 3.66 -11.05 0.60
C ARG A 35 4.92 -11.89 0.41
N CYS A 36 5.33 -12.10 -0.85
CA CYS A 36 6.55 -12.84 -1.17
C CYS A 36 7.79 -12.17 -0.55
N SER A 37 7.92 -10.85 -0.71
CA SER A 37 9.04 -10.08 -0.15
C SER A 37 9.07 -10.16 1.37
N PHE A 38 7.91 -10.06 2.03
CA PHE A 38 7.81 -10.20 3.48
C PHE A 38 8.26 -11.58 3.97
N SER A 39 7.78 -12.66 3.34
CA SER A 39 8.16 -14.02 3.73
C SER A 39 9.66 -14.26 3.63
N LEU A 40 10.31 -13.78 2.57
CA LEU A 40 11.76 -13.93 2.38
C LEU A 40 12.59 -13.18 3.43
N VAL A 41 12.07 -12.05 3.93
CA VAL A 41 12.76 -11.19 4.90
C VAL A 41 12.50 -11.63 6.33
N ALA A 42 11.31 -12.14 6.60
CA ALA A 42 10.92 -12.64 7.91
C ALA A 42 11.67 -13.92 8.30
N GLU A 43 12.13 -14.70 7.32
CA GLU A 43 12.82 -15.96 7.54
C GLU A 43 14.09 -15.77 8.39
N GLY A 44 14.19 -16.53 9.48
CA GLY A 44 15.37 -16.55 10.34
C GLY A 44 15.54 -15.36 11.29
N ILE A 45 14.54 -14.46 11.39
CA ILE A 45 14.51 -13.38 12.39
C ILE A 45 13.29 -13.51 13.32
N ALA A 46 13.11 -12.56 14.24
CA ALA A 46 11.99 -12.55 15.19
C ALA A 46 10.59 -12.53 14.53
N LEU A 47 10.53 -12.24 13.22
CA LEU A 47 9.32 -12.19 12.41
C LEU A 47 9.04 -13.50 11.66
N ASP A 48 9.83 -14.55 11.83
CA ASP A 48 9.68 -15.85 11.12
C ASP A 48 8.28 -16.49 11.27
N ARG A 49 7.56 -16.11 12.33
CA ARG A 49 6.18 -16.55 12.61
C ARG A 49 5.15 -15.44 12.48
N ALA A 50 5.55 -14.25 12.03
CA ALA A 50 4.64 -13.14 11.81
C ALA A 50 3.81 -13.39 10.54
N GLU A 51 2.54 -13.03 10.60
CA GLU A 51 1.64 -13.08 9.46
C GLU A 51 1.46 -11.67 8.88
N LEU A 52 1.71 -11.51 7.59
CA LEU A 52 1.37 -10.28 6.88
C LEU A 52 -0.06 -10.36 6.34
N VAL A 53 -0.94 -9.53 6.89
CA VAL A 53 -2.29 -9.31 6.38
C VAL A 53 -2.29 -8.06 5.50
N VAL A 54 -2.67 -8.21 4.24
CA VAL A 54 -2.80 -7.09 3.29
C VAL A 54 -4.28 -6.85 3.05
N GLU A 55 -4.73 -5.62 3.34
CA GLU A 55 -6.09 -5.16 3.06
C GLU A 55 -6.07 -4.25 1.82
N GLU A 56 -6.84 -4.63 0.79
CA GLU A 56 -6.95 -3.83 -0.43
C GLU A 56 -8.04 -2.77 -0.29
N VAL A 57 -7.64 -1.51 -0.32
CA VAL A 57 -8.56 -0.37 -0.29
C VAL A 57 -8.90 0.04 -1.72
N SER A 58 -10.19 -0.02 -2.06
CA SER A 58 -10.66 0.45 -3.37
C SER A 58 -10.33 1.92 -3.58
N VAL A 59 -9.65 2.23 -4.69
CA VAL A 59 -9.35 3.61 -5.09
C VAL A 59 -10.67 4.36 -5.31
N ARG A 60 -10.81 5.53 -4.70
CA ARG A 60 -11.96 6.43 -4.89
C ARG A 60 -11.49 7.80 -5.35
N ALA A 61 -12.28 8.43 -6.19
CA ALA A 61 -12.05 9.77 -6.72
C ALA A 61 -13.26 10.68 -6.44
N ARG A 62 -13.01 12.00 -6.47
CA ARG A 62 -14.02 13.05 -6.36
C ARG A 62 -14.00 13.91 -7.64
N CYS A 63 -15.17 14.14 -8.20
CA CYS A 63 -15.36 15.09 -9.29
C CYS A 63 -15.28 16.53 -8.78
N GLY A 64 -14.58 17.42 -9.48
CA GLY A 64 -14.55 18.85 -9.13
C GLY A 64 -15.86 19.57 -9.44
N ASP A 65 -16.55 19.17 -10.51
CA ASP A 65 -17.72 19.89 -11.02
C ASP A 65 -19.03 19.51 -10.32
N CYS A 66 -19.27 18.21 -10.10
CA CYS A 66 -20.52 17.72 -9.50
C CYS A 66 -20.34 17.14 -8.08
N ASP A 67 -19.13 17.19 -7.53
CA ASP A 67 -18.75 16.66 -6.21
C ASP A 67 -19.03 15.15 -6.00
N ALA A 68 -19.37 14.42 -7.07
CA ALA A 68 -19.63 13.00 -7.00
C ALA A 68 -18.37 12.22 -6.61
N ARG A 69 -18.52 11.31 -5.65
CA ARG A 69 -17.49 10.35 -5.24
C ARG A 69 -17.73 9.02 -5.94
N PHE A 70 -16.72 8.49 -6.59
CA PHE A 70 -16.84 7.26 -7.37
C PHE A 70 -15.61 6.35 -7.20
N ALA A 71 -15.82 5.04 -7.31
CA ALA A 71 -14.72 4.08 -7.30
C ALA A 71 -14.00 4.12 -8.65
N VAL A 72 -12.67 4.14 -8.60
CA VAL A 72 -11.81 3.98 -9.77
C VAL A 72 -11.64 2.48 -9.98
N GLY A 73 -12.36 1.92 -10.95
CA GLY A 73 -12.31 0.50 -11.28
C GLY A 73 -10.99 0.10 -11.96
N SER A 74 -10.94 -1.15 -12.45
CA SER A 74 -9.88 -1.64 -13.33
C SER A 74 -10.47 -1.96 -14.71
N PRO A 75 -9.98 -1.36 -15.81
CA PRO A 75 -8.88 -0.40 -15.89
C PRO A 75 -9.23 0.96 -15.25
N ALA A 76 -8.20 1.68 -14.80
CA ALA A 76 -8.37 2.95 -14.07
C ALA A 76 -9.09 4.00 -14.92
N ALA A 77 -10.37 4.24 -14.61
CA ALA A 77 -11.18 5.29 -15.21
C ALA A 77 -11.31 6.47 -14.25
N LEU A 78 -10.60 7.57 -14.56
CA LEU A 78 -10.64 8.81 -13.78
C LEU A 78 -11.68 9.81 -14.30
N TRP A 79 -12.70 9.32 -15.01
CA TRP A 79 -13.82 10.13 -15.48
C TRP A 79 -15.03 9.95 -14.58
N CYS A 80 -15.68 11.07 -14.24
CA CYS A 80 -16.89 11.05 -13.44
C CYS A 80 -18.02 10.37 -14.21
N PRO A 81 -18.65 9.30 -13.68
CA PRO A 81 -19.75 8.61 -14.36
C PRO A 81 -21.05 9.42 -14.39
N ARG A 82 -21.10 10.62 -13.77
CA ARG A 82 -22.30 11.46 -13.72
C ARG A 82 -22.30 12.62 -14.70
N CYS A 83 -21.18 13.34 -14.82
CA CYS A 83 -21.08 14.54 -15.65
C CYS A 83 -20.00 14.42 -16.74
N ASP A 84 -19.34 13.27 -16.84
CA ASP A 84 -18.33 12.97 -17.85
C ASP A 84 -17.13 13.94 -17.85
N THR A 85 -16.80 14.47 -16.67
CA THR A 85 -15.62 15.33 -16.48
C THR A 85 -14.55 14.60 -15.68
N PRO A 86 -13.26 14.97 -15.85
CA PRO A 86 -12.17 14.34 -15.10
C PRO A 86 -12.33 14.50 -13.58
N ALA A 87 -11.89 13.49 -12.83
CA ALA A 87 -11.75 13.60 -11.39
C ALA A 87 -10.82 14.77 -11.03
N ALA A 88 -11.21 15.54 -10.02
CA ALA A 88 -10.35 16.60 -9.49
C ALA A 88 -9.36 16.06 -8.44
N GLU A 89 -9.75 14.99 -7.74
CA GLU A 89 -9.00 14.50 -6.58
C GLU A 89 -9.16 12.99 -6.42
N LEU A 90 -8.08 12.32 -6.03
CA LEU A 90 -8.09 10.94 -5.55
C LEU A 90 -8.18 10.96 -4.03
N LEU A 91 -9.23 10.33 -3.49
CA LEU A 91 -9.55 10.31 -2.05
C LEU A 91 -8.86 9.16 -1.30
N THR A 92 -8.58 8.04 -1.97
CA THR A 92 -8.05 6.80 -1.36
C THR A 92 -7.25 6.00 -2.38
N GLY A 93 -6.44 5.04 -1.92
CA GLY A 93 -5.75 4.05 -2.76
C GLY A 93 -4.51 4.60 -3.48
N ARG A 94 -3.91 5.67 -2.94
CA ARG A 94 -2.63 6.23 -3.41
C ARG A 94 -1.42 5.74 -2.64
N GLU A 95 -1.66 5.13 -1.48
CA GLU A 95 -0.67 4.94 -0.44
C GLU A 95 -0.75 3.51 0.11
N LEU A 96 0.40 3.01 0.55
CA LEU A 96 0.52 1.83 1.38
C LEU A 96 0.71 2.30 2.82
N GLU A 97 -0.14 1.84 3.73
CA GLU A 97 -0.11 2.22 5.14
C GLU A 97 0.05 0.99 6.03
N LEU A 98 0.87 1.08 7.08
CA LEU A 98 0.92 0.07 8.13
C LEU A 98 -0.25 0.31 9.09
N ALA A 99 -1.34 -0.42 8.90
CA ALA A 99 -2.56 -0.23 9.69
C ALA A 99 -2.37 -0.66 11.16
N GLU A 100 -1.76 -1.81 11.41
CA GLU A 100 -1.63 -2.36 12.76
C GLU A 100 -0.46 -3.35 12.88
N VAL A 101 0.16 -3.41 14.05
CA VAL A 101 1.10 -4.46 14.45
C VAL A 101 0.60 -5.09 15.75
N ARG A 102 0.30 -6.39 15.72
CA ARG A 102 -0.11 -7.15 16.90
C ARG A 102 1.00 -8.10 17.31
N MET A 103 1.43 -7.99 18.55
CA MET A 103 2.34 -8.96 19.17
C MET A 103 1.49 -10.03 19.85
N ALA A 104 1.82 -11.31 19.65
CA ALA A 104 1.27 -12.36 20.50
C ALA A 104 1.65 -12.02 21.95
N GLY A 105 0.66 -11.81 22.81
CA GLY A 105 0.88 -11.39 24.20
C GLY A 105 1.90 -12.28 24.89
N SER A 106 2.89 -11.67 25.52
CA SER A 106 3.69 -12.37 26.54
C SER A 106 2.74 -12.86 27.63
N PRO A 107 2.93 -14.09 28.16
CA PRO A 107 2.13 -14.60 29.28
C PRO A 107 2.18 -13.69 30.52
#